data_AF-A0A7H8SA53-F1
#
_entry.id   AF-A0A7H8SA53-F1
#
_cell.length_a   1.000
_cell.length_b   1.000
_cell.length_c   1.000
_cell.angle_alpha   90.00
_cell.angle_beta   90.00
_cell.angle_gamma   90.00
#
_symmetry.space_group_name_H-M   'P 1'
#
loop_
_entity.id
_entity.type
_entity.pdbx_description
1 polymer ?
#
loop_
_entity_poly.entity_id
_entity_poly.type
_entity_poly.pdbx_seq_one_letter_code
_entity_poly.pdbx_strand_id
1 'polypeptide(L)' 'MLSKINIVMAITAIALGFYYFSIDNFNISAGVFPLFLTIFFFFSGLEIVKEDKRKWGYLYIVTALVMFSVSIKEFIGNFL' A
#
# COMPACT_ATOMS: atom_id res chain seq x y z
N MET A 1 17.33 0.30 6.06
CA MET A 1 16.33 1.34 6.36
C MET A 1 14.99 0.99 5.71
N LEU A 2 14.94 0.74 4.38
CA LEU A 2 13.73 0.23 3.71
C LEU A 2 13.15 -1.04 4.35
N SER A 3 13.97 -2.05 4.65
CA SER A 3 13.53 -3.26 5.38
C SER A 3 12.76 -2.99 6.66
N LYS A 4 13.18 -1.99 7.46
CA LYS A 4 12.47 -1.62 8.70
C LYS A 4 11.10 -0.99 8.39
N ILE A 5 11.02 -0.18 7.34
CA ILE A 5 9.77 0.45 6.89
C ILE A 5 8.81 -0.62 6.38
N ASN A 6 9.28 -1.59 5.59
CA ASN A 6 8.45 -2.68 5.11
C ASN A 6 7.94 -3.58 6.23
N ILE A 7 8.75 -3.85 7.26
CA ILE A 7 8.30 -4.59 8.45
C ILE A 7 7.19 -3.82 9.19
N VAL A 8 7.38 -2.51 9.40
CA VAL A 8 6.35 -1.67 10.03
C VAL A 8 5.07 -1.67 9.21
N MET A 9 5.16 -1.52 7.89
CA MET A 9 3.99 -1.57 7.02
C MET A 9 3.31 -2.94 7.03
N ALA A 10 4.07 -4.04 7.08
CA ALA A 10 3.50 -5.38 7.18
C ALA A 10 2.72 -5.56 8.50
N ILE A 11 3.27 -5.10 9.62
CA ILE A 11 2.58 -5.11 10.91
C ILE A 11 1.29 -4.27 10.84
N THR A 12 1.37 -3.07 10.26
CA THR A 12 0.20 -2.20 10.07
C THR A 12 -0.86 -2.84 9.17
N ALA A 13 -0.46 -3.52 8.09
CA ALA A 13 -1.38 -4.25 7.21
C ALA A 13 -2.15 -5.34 7.96
N ILE A 14 -1.43 -6.14 8.75
CA ILE A 14 -2.01 -7.23 9.53
C ILE A 14 -2.96 -6.67 10.59
N ALA A 15 -2.55 -5.61 11.29
CA ALA A 15 -3.38 -4.95 12.29
C ALA A 15 -4.66 -4.38 11.68
N LEU A 16 -4.57 -3.67 10.55
CA LEU A 16 -5.73 -3.13 9.83
C LEU A 16 -6.66 -4.24 9.32
N GLY A 17 -6.09 -5.32 8.79
CA GLY A 17 -6.87 -6.49 8.35
C GLY A 17 -7.63 -7.12 9.51
N PHE A 18 -6.95 -7.42 10.62
CA PHE A 18 -7.59 -7.95 11.83
C PHE A 18 -8.68 -7.02 12.35
N TYR A 19 -8.40 -5.71 12.40
CA TYR A 19 -9.36 -4.73 12.90
C TYR A 19 -10.60 -4.61 12.00
N TYR A 20 -10.42 -4.64 10.68
CA TYR A 20 -11.51 -4.63 9.71
C TYR A 20 -12.39 -5.89 9.81
N PHE A 21 -11.80 -7.08 9.93
CA PHE A 21 -12.56 -8.33 10.04
C PHE A 21 -13.17 -8.57 11.42
N SER A 22 -12.66 -7.94 12.47
CA SER A 22 -13.13 -8.15 13.85
C SER A 22 -14.20 -7.16 14.32
N ILE A 23 -14.41 -6.06 13.59
CA ILE A 23 -15.36 -5.02 13.97
C ILE A 23 -16.41 -4.86 12.89
N ASP A 24 -17.61 -5.38 13.15
CA ASP A 24 -18.74 -5.46 12.21
C ASP A 24 -19.23 -4.12 11.63
N ASN A 25 -18.75 -2.96 12.13
CA ASN A 25 -19.21 -1.63 11.72
C ASN A 25 -18.08 -0.63 11.40
N PHE A 26 -16.86 -1.09 11.16
CA PHE A 26 -15.76 -0.16 10.86
C PHE A 26 -15.74 0.20 9.36
N ASN A 27 -16.41 1.30 9.02
CA ASN A 27 -16.47 1.81 7.66
C ASN A 27 -15.16 2.55 7.31
N ILE A 28 -14.12 1.78 6.97
CA ILE A 28 -12.88 2.35 6.42
C ILE A 28 -13.22 2.99 5.08
N SER A 29 -12.94 4.29 4.94
CA SER A 29 -13.12 4.99 3.67
C SER A 29 -12.43 4.21 2.55
N ALA A 30 -13.17 3.96 1.46
CA ALA A 30 -12.74 3.09 0.37
C ALA A 30 -11.37 3.46 -0.20
N GLY A 31 -10.98 4.74 -0.12
CA GLY A 31 -9.67 5.24 -0.58
C GLY A 31 -8.49 4.98 0.35
N VAL A 32 -8.71 4.64 1.63
CA VAL A 32 -7.61 4.41 2.59
C VAL A 32 -6.86 3.12 2.28
N PHE A 33 -7.57 2.06 1.89
CA PHE A 33 -6.98 0.76 1.60
C PHE A 33 -6.14 0.74 0.31
N PRO A 34 -6.60 1.28 -0.83
CA PRO A 34 -5.80 1.48 -2.04
C PRO A 34 -4.56 2.35 -1.82
N LEU A 35 -4.67 3.40 -1.00
CA LEU A 35 -3.58 4.30 -0.69
C LEU A 35 -2.52 3.61 0.19
N PHE A 36 -2.96 2.81 1.16
CA PHE A 36 -2.07 1.94 1.92
C PHE A 36 -1.33 0.94 1.03
N LEU A 37 -2.05 0.25 0.13
CA LEU A 37 -1.46 -0.69 -0.82
C LEU A 37 -0.46 -0.02 -1.75
N THR A 38 -0.74 1.20 -2.21
CA THR A 38 0.16 2.00 -3.05
C THR A 38 1.52 2.18 -2.36
N ILE A 39 1.49 2.64 -1.10
CA ILE A 39 2.70 2.87 -0.31
C ILE A 39 3.43 1.53 -0.07
N PHE A 40 2.67 0.48 0.29
CA PHE A 40 3.21 -0.86 0.52
C PHE A 40 3.96 -1.42 -0.70
N PHE A 41 3.32 -1.42 -1.87
CA PHE A 41 3.91 -1.92 -3.11
C PHE A 41 5.11 -1.08 -3.55
N PHE A 42 5.08 0.23 -3.34
CA PHE A 42 6.17 1.12 -3.73
C PHE A 42 7.46 0.81 -2.95
N PHE A 43 7.39 0.79 -1.61
CA PHE A 43 8.58 0.49 -0.80
C PHE A 43 9.03 -0.98 -0.91
N SER A 44 8.09 -1.92 -1.06
CA SER A 44 8.41 -3.32 -1.36
C SER A 44 9.16 -3.44 -2.70
N GLY A 45 8.69 -2.74 -3.73
CA GLY A 45 9.35 -2.73 -5.03
C GLY A 45 10.76 -2.14 -4.98
N LEU A 46 10.95 -1.02 -4.29
CA LEU A 46 12.28 -0.42 -4.09
C LEU A 46 13.25 -1.33 -3.34
N GLU A 47 12.76 -2.06 -2.33
CA GLU A 47 13.58 -3.04 -1.61
C GLU A 47 13.96 -4.22 -2.50
N ILE A 48 13.02 -4.77 -3.27
CA ILE A 48 13.27 -5.89 -4.19
C ILE A 48 14.24 -5.48 -5.32
N VAL A 49 14.15 -4.25 -5.84
CA VAL A 49 15.14 -3.72 -6.80
C VAL A 49 16.53 -3.69 -6.18
N LYS A 50 16.63 -3.30 -4.90
CA LYS A 50 17.89 -3.24 -4.17
C LYS A 50 18.50 -4.62 -3.91
N GLU A 51 17.69 -5.65 -3.74
CA GLU A 51 18.12 -7.05 -3.60
C GLU A 51 18.47 -7.75 -4.94
N ASP A 52 18.76 -6.97 -5.98
CA ASP A 52 19.09 -7.43 -7.35
C ASP A 52 18.00 -8.24 -8.07
N LYS A 53 16.80 -8.36 -7.50
CA LYS A 53 15.61 -8.96 -8.14
C LYS A 53 14.84 -7.94 -8.98
N ARG A 54 15.56 -7.24 -9.87
CA ARG A 54 15.07 -6.03 -10.58
C ARG A 54 13.72 -6.21 -11.28
N LYS A 55 13.49 -7.34 -11.96
CA LYS A 55 12.22 -7.61 -12.68
C LYS A 55 11.01 -7.56 -11.74
N TRP A 56 11.12 -8.21 -10.58
CA TRP A 56 10.06 -8.24 -9.58
C TRP A 56 9.91 -6.89 -8.89
N GLY A 57 11.01 -6.20 -8.60
CA GLY A 57 10.96 -4.88 -7.98
C GLY A 57 10.27 -3.85 -8.88
N TYR A 58 10.55 -3.84 -10.18
CA TYR A 58 9.84 -2.97 -11.13
C TYR A 58 8.36 -3.33 -11.27
N LEU A 59 8.00 -4.61 -11.23
CA LEU A 59 6.60 -5.02 -11.25
C LEU A 59 5.83 -4.42 -10.06
N TYR A 60 6.41 -4.49 -8.86
CA TYR A 60 5.81 -3.89 -7.66
C TYR A 60 5.68 -2.36 -7.76
N ILE A 61 6.69 -1.68 -8.30
CA ILE A 61 6.64 -0.22 -8.54
C ILE A 61 5.56 0.14 -9.56
N VAL A 62 5.42 -0.62 -10.65
CA VAL A 62 4.37 -0.41 -11.66
C VAL A 62 2.99 -0.62 -11.04
N THR A 63 2.81 -1.68 -10.24
CA THR A 63 1.55 -1.92 -9.51
C THR A 63 1.23 -0.74 -8.58
N ALA A 64 2.22 -0.20 -7.87
CA ALA A 64 2.03 0.99 -7.02
C ALA A 64 1.56 2.20 -7.83
N LEU A 65 2.14 2.46 -9.02
CA LEU A 65 1.73 3.56 -9.88
C LEU A 65 0.29 3.42 -10.40
N VAL A 66 -0.13 2.20 -10.74
CA VAL A 66 -1.52 1.91 -11.13
C VAL A 66 -2.47 2.16 -9.96
N MET A 67 -2.15 1.64 -8.77
CA MET A 67 -2.94 1.86 -7.56
C MET A 67 -3.02 3.34 -7.17
N PHE A 68 -1.92 4.09 -7.34
CA PHE A 68 -1.88 5.53 -7.11
C PHE A 68 -2.85 6.27 -8.03
N SER A 69 -2.92 5.87 -9.30
CA SER A 69 -3.82 6.48 -10.30
C SER A 69 -5.30 6.26 -9.97
N VAL A 70 -5.63 5.16 -9.29
CA VAL A 70 -6.99 4.91 -8.78
C VAL A 70 -7.24 5.73 -7.52
N SER A 71 -6.30 5.70 -6.58
CA SER A 71 -6.43 6.35 -5.27
C SER A 71 -6.50 7.88 -5.37
N ILE A 72 -5.79 8.47 -6.33
CA ILE A 72 -5.74 9.93 -6.50
C ILE A 72 -7.10 10.51 -6.94
N LYS A 73 -7.90 9.74 -7.68
CA LYS A 73 -9.26 10.16 -8.07
C LYS A 73 -10.19 10.25 -6.88
N GLU A 74 -10.14 9.27 -5.98
CA GLU A 74 -10.91 9.31 -4.73
C GLU A 74 -10.38 10.38 -3.77
N PHE A 75 -9.07 10.58 -3.70
CA PHE A 75 -8.50 11.62 -2.85
C PHE A 75 -8.88 13.03 -3.30
N ILE A 76 -8.77 13.32 -4.61
CA ILE A 76 -9.18 14.61 -5.18
C ILE A 76 -10.70 14.79 -5.11
N GLY A 77 -11.47 13.74 -5.40
CA GLY A 77 -12.93 13.79 -5.35
C GLY A 77 -13.53 13.99 -3.97
N ASN A 78 -12.81 13.71 -2.89
CA ASN A 78 -13.23 14.03 -1.52
C ASN A 78 -12.85 15.45 -1.06
N PHE A 79 -12.00 16.16 -1.82
CA PHE A 79 -11.49 17.50 -1.48
C PHE A 79 -12.18 18.65 -2.25
N LEU A 80 -12.92 18.33 -3.31
CA LEU A 80 -13.77 19.24 -4.10
C LEU A 80 -15.23 19.10 -3.70
#